data_AF-A0A2V8URI2-F1
#
_entry.id   AF-A0A2V8URI2-F1
#
_cell.length_a   1.000
_cell.length_b   1.000
_cell.length_c   1.000
_cell.angle_alpha   90.00
_cell.angle_beta   90.00
_cell.angle_gamma   90.00
#
_symmetry.space_group_name_H-M   'P 1'
#
loop_
_entity.id
_entity.type
_entity.pdbx_description
1 polymer ?
#
loop_
_entity_poly.entity_id
_entity_poly.type
_entity_poly.pdbx_seq_one_letter_code
_entity_poly.pdbx_strand_id
1 'polypeptide(L)'
;MRRAIVQELGQLPRRMGGMTGVLIYAFAMLALGILLPWYLSFDFLDAMVLLAYACLPALLVAPVVAESFAGDRERAQVPATLEERRQLMSAKVAAGALYGWSSALLAMIMGLTTVNLSFTRWILPPALLAIDLALMSMAVSVSAASISVSISVKARSAKHAKRTLRQGFLLLLVLVVYYSRFMPVEWKRYVTVPGALSGLTEFIFVISVALLGLSGGLLNLALTRAEDTEIRLNL
;
A
#
# COMPACT_ATOMS: atom_id res chain seq x y z
N MET A 1 -3.07 11.40 19.48
CA MET A 1 -2.61 10.75 18.23
C MET A 1 -1.81 9.45 18.44
N ARG A 2 -0.63 9.46 19.09
CA ARG A 2 0.22 8.24 19.25
C ARG A 2 -0.51 7.02 19.83
N ARG A 3 -1.31 7.19 20.90
CA ARG A 3 -2.07 6.09 21.52
C ARG A 3 -3.11 5.46 20.59
N ALA A 4 -3.78 6.29 19.78
CA ALA A 4 -4.77 5.82 18.80
C ALA A 4 -4.12 4.97 17.70
N ILE A 5 -2.93 5.38 17.21
CA ILE A 5 -2.18 4.60 16.20
C ILE A 5 -1.80 3.21 16.74
N VAL A 6 -1.28 3.14 17.97
CA VAL A 6 -0.89 1.86 18.60
C VAL A 6 -2.10 0.95 18.83
N GLN A 7 -3.24 1.51 19.25
CA GLN A 7 -4.48 0.75 19.43
C GLN A 7 -5.00 0.21 18.09
N GLU A 8 -4.99 1.03 17.04
CA GLU A 8 -5.38 0.61 15.69
C GLU A 8 -4.48 -0.53 15.20
N LEU A 9 -3.14 -0.39 15.33
CA LEU A 9 -2.16 -1.43 15.00
C LEU A 9 -2.44 -2.76 15.71
N GLY A 10 -2.73 -2.72 17.02
CA GLY A 10 -3.08 -3.91 17.80
C GLY A 10 -4.39 -4.58 17.38
N GLN A 11 -5.30 -3.83 16.76
CA GLN A 11 -6.60 -4.34 16.30
C GLN A 11 -6.58 -4.85 14.84
N LEU A 12 -5.56 -4.51 14.05
CA LEU A 12 -5.45 -4.94 12.65
C LEU A 12 -5.59 -6.46 12.45
N PRO A 13 -4.96 -7.35 13.27
CA PRO A 13 -5.09 -8.79 13.08
C PRO A 13 -6.54 -9.29 13.24
N ARG A 14 -7.29 -8.70 14.18
CA ARG A 14 -8.73 -9.02 14.36
C ARG A 14 -9.58 -8.49 13.21
N ARG A 15 -9.18 -7.38 12.59
CA ARG A 15 -9.88 -6.70 11.49
C ARG A 15 -9.59 -7.28 10.11
N MET A 16 -8.61 -8.19 9.97
CA MET A 16 -8.33 -8.90 8.71
C MET A 16 -9.39 -9.94 8.30
N GLY A 17 -10.48 -10.09 9.04
CA GLY A 17 -11.50 -11.13 8.79
C GLY A 17 -11.25 -12.41 9.59
N GLY A 18 -10.66 -12.27 10.78
CA GLY A 18 -10.37 -13.39 11.68
C GLY A 18 -9.27 -14.32 11.16
N MET A 19 -9.37 -15.60 11.49
CA MET A 19 -8.35 -16.62 11.20
C MET A 19 -8.09 -16.79 9.69
N THR A 20 -9.13 -16.71 8.86
CA THR A 20 -9.00 -16.81 7.39
C THR A 20 -8.17 -15.66 6.83
N GLY A 21 -8.34 -14.44 7.34
CA GLY A 21 -7.56 -13.28 6.92
C GLY A 21 -6.08 -13.42 7.25
N VAL A 22 -5.79 -13.86 8.48
CA VAL A 22 -4.42 -14.12 8.95
C VAL A 22 -3.76 -15.22 8.12
N LEU A 23 -4.49 -16.30 7.83
CA LEU A 23 -4.00 -17.39 6.96
C LEU A 23 -3.68 -16.90 5.55
N ILE A 24 -4.56 -16.11 4.93
CA ILE A 24 -4.33 -15.54 3.60
C ILE A 24 -3.11 -14.62 3.62
N TYR A 25 -2.97 -13.79 4.66
CA TYR A 25 -1.82 -12.89 4.80
C TYR A 25 -0.51 -13.68 5.00
N ALA A 26 -0.51 -14.69 5.86
CA ALA A 26 0.64 -15.57 6.07
C ALA A 26 1.03 -16.32 4.78
N PHE A 27 0.04 -16.82 4.04
CA PHE A 27 0.25 -17.43 2.74
C PHE A 27 0.83 -16.44 1.72
N ALA A 28 0.30 -15.22 1.65
CA ALA A 28 0.85 -14.19 0.77
C ALA A 28 2.30 -13.83 1.13
N MET A 29 2.61 -13.73 2.43
CA MET A 29 3.97 -13.50 2.93
C MET A 29 4.91 -14.65 2.61
N LEU A 30 4.47 -15.90 2.69
CA LEU A 30 5.26 -17.06 2.28
C LEU A 30 5.48 -17.10 0.76
N ALA A 31 4.42 -16.85 -0.01
CA ALA A 31 4.49 -16.85 -1.47
C ALA A 31 5.40 -15.74 -2.01
N LEU A 32 5.24 -14.51 -1.51
CA LEU A 32 6.02 -13.35 -1.95
C LEU A 32 7.39 -13.28 -1.27
N GLY A 33 7.50 -13.72 -0.01
CA GLY A 33 8.75 -13.64 0.73
C GLY A 33 9.72 -14.80 0.46
N ILE A 34 9.22 -15.98 0.10
CA ILE A 34 10.05 -17.18 0.00
C ILE A 34 9.88 -17.85 -1.37
N LEU A 35 8.66 -18.19 -1.76
CA LEU A 35 8.43 -19.01 -2.96
C LEU A 35 8.85 -18.29 -4.25
N LEU A 36 8.43 -17.02 -4.42
CA LEU A 36 8.74 -16.24 -5.62
C LEU A 36 10.25 -15.90 -5.73
N PRO A 37 10.92 -15.42 -4.66
CA PRO A 37 12.36 -15.16 -4.70
C PRO A 37 13.17 -16.43 -4.94
N TRP A 38 12.74 -17.57 -4.39
CA TRP A 38 13.36 -18.86 -4.67
C TRP A 38 13.22 -19.25 -6.15
N TYR A 39 12.02 -19.08 -6.74
CA TYR A 39 11.79 -19.35 -8.16
C TYR A 39 12.61 -18.45 -9.09
N LEU A 40 12.71 -17.15 -8.78
CA LEU A 40 13.47 -16.18 -9.58
C LEU A 40 14.99 -16.27 -9.34
N SER A 41 15.42 -16.77 -8.18
CA SER A 41 16.84 -16.88 -7.82
C SER A 41 17.58 -15.54 -7.98
N PHE A 42 18.54 -15.42 -8.91
CA PHE A 42 19.31 -14.19 -9.10
C PHE A 42 18.49 -13.06 -9.75
N ASP A 43 17.50 -13.40 -10.58
CA ASP A 43 16.64 -12.42 -11.26
C ASP A 43 15.78 -11.63 -10.27
N PHE A 44 15.66 -12.10 -9.03
CA PHE A 44 15.00 -11.36 -7.95
C PHE A 44 15.69 -10.02 -7.64
N LEU A 45 17.01 -9.94 -7.83
CA LEU A 45 17.80 -8.73 -7.60
C LEU A 45 17.67 -7.70 -8.73
N ASP A 46 16.90 -8.00 -9.78
CA ASP A 46 16.56 -7.04 -10.82
C ASP A 46 15.81 -5.85 -10.22
N ALA A 47 16.25 -4.64 -10.55
CA ALA A 47 15.66 -3.39 -10.05
C ALA A 47 14.15 -3.30 -10.33
N MET A 48 13.68 -3.88 -11.44
CA MET A 48 12.25 -3.90 -11.79
C MET A 48 11.46 -4.84 -10.90
N VAL A 49 12.02 -5.99 -10.53
CA VAL A 49 11.39 -6.92 -9.59
C VAL A 49 11.33 -6.29 -8.20
N LEU A 50 12.43 -5.68 -7.75
CA LEU A 50 12.47 -4.98 -6.47
C LEU A 50 11.50 -3.77 -6.44
N LEU A 51 11.36 -3.03 -7.54
CA LEU A 51 10.39 -1.96 -7.68
C LEU A 51 8.95 -2.48 -7.60
N ALA A 52 8.65 -3.64 -8.21
CA ALA A 52 7.35 -4.29 -8.07
C ALA A 52 7.07 -4.68 -6.60
N TYR A 53 8.09 -5.12 -5.86
CA TYR A 53 7.98 -5.39 -4.42
C TYR A 53 7.71 -4.11 -3.61
N ALA A 54 8.31 -2.99 -3.97
CA ALA A 54 8.02 -1.70 -3.34
C ALA A 54 6.55 -1.28 -3.54
N CYS A 55 5.87 -1.77 -4.57
CA CYS A 55 4.45 -1.53 -4.81
C CYS A 55 3.49 -2.47 -4.04
N LEU A 56 3.99 -3.51 -3.37
CA LEU A 56 3.16 -4.46 -2.60
C LEU A 56 2.25 -3.82 -1.52
N PRO A 57 2.64 -2.73 -0.83
CA PRO A 57 1.75 -2.08 0.13
C PRO A 57 0.39 -1.69 -0.47
N ALA A 58 0.34 -1.34 -1.77
CA ALA A 58 -0.92 -1.00 -2.44
C ALA A 58 -1.94 -2.14 -2.37
N LEU A 59 -1.47 -3.40 -2.45
CA LEU A 59 -2.31 -4.58 -2.39
C LEU A 59 -2.72 -4.94 -0.94
N LEU A 60 -1.78 -4.81 0.00
CA LEU A 60 -1.97 -5.27 1.37
C LEU A 60 -2.74 -4.28 2.23
N VAL A 61 -2.49 -2.98 2.06
CA VAL A 61 -3.07 -1.91 2.89
C VAL A 61 -4.54 -1.70 2.59
N ALA A 62 -4.90 -1.71 1.31
CA ALA A 62 -6.20 -1.24 0.88
C ALA A 62 -7.38 -1.99 1.53
N PRO A 63 -7.44 -3.34 1.49
CA PRO A 63 -8.56 -4.07 2.07
C PRO A 63 -8.61 -3.97 3.61
N VAL A 64 -7.44 -3.83 4.26
CA VAL A 64 -7.34 -3.76 5.73
C VAL A 64 -7.85 -2.41 6.24
N VAL A 65 -7.39 -1.32 5.63
CA VAL A 65 -7.82 0.04 6.00
C VAL A 65 -9.30 0.24 5.71
N ALA A 66 -9.78 -0.28 4.58
CA ALA A 66 -11.17 -0.15 4.21
C ALA A 66 -12.12 -0.90 5.15
N GLU A 67 -11.77 -2.12 5.56
CA GLU A 67 -12.56 -2.83 6.56
C GLU A 67 -12.56 -2.10 7.91
N SER A 68 -11.39 -1.61 8.31
CA SER A 68 -11.22 -0.90 9.58
C SER A 68 -12.12 0.34 9.65
N PHE A 69 -12.23 1.10 8.56
CA PHE A 69 -13.08 2.28 8.52
C PHE A 69 -14.56 1.95 8.34
N ALA A 70 -14.90 1.14 7.35
CA ALA A 70 -16.29 0.81 7.03
C ALA A 70 -16.95 -0.04 8.13
N GLY A 71 -16.19 -0.90 8.81
CA GLY A 71 -16.67 -1.69 9.95
C GLY A 71 -16.99 -0.83 11.17
N ASP A 72 -16.17 0.19 11.47
CA ASP A 72 -16.46 1.13 12.56
C ASP A 72 -17.72 1.97 12.24
N ARG A 73 -17.96 2.27 10.95
CA ARG A 73 -19.19 2.93 10.49
C ARG A 73 -20.43 2.05 10.63
N GLU A 74 -20.35 0.79 10.22
CA GLU A 74 -21.45 -0.18 10.38
C GLU A 74 -21.85 -0.38 11.85
N ARG A 75 -20.88 -0.30 12.76
CA ARG A 75 -21.09 -0.43 14.21
C ARG A 75 -21.50 0.87 14.90
N ALA A 76 -21.71 1.95 14.15
CA ALA A 76 -21.97 3.30 14.68
C ALA A 76 -20.91 3.77 15.70
N GLN A 77 -19.65 3.34 15.52
CA GLN A 77 -18.50 3.70 16.39
C GLN A 77 -17.71 4.89 15.84
N VAL A 78 -18.17 5.49 14.74
CA VAL A 78 -17.57 6.72 14.20
C VAL A 78 -17.98 7.88 15.12
N PRO A 79 -17.02 8.66 15.65
CA PRO A 79 -17.29 9.78 16.54
C PRO A 79 -18.31 10.75 15.95
N ALA A 80 -19.09 11.41 16.81
CA ALA A 80 -20.07 12.40 16.38
C ALA A 80 -19.38 13.72 15.97
N THR A 81 -18.29 14.09 16.65
CA THR A 81 -17.60 15.35 16.42
C THR A 81 -16.63 15.25 15.23
N LEU A 82 -16.56 16.34 14.46
CA LEU A 82 -15.68 16.48 13.29
C LEU A 82 -14.20 16.34 13.65
N GLU A 83 -13.78 16.92 14.78
CA GLU A 83 -12.39 16.86 15.24
C GLU A 83 -11.95 15.42 15.54
N GLU A 84 -12.77 14.66 16.28
CA GLU A 84 -12.49 13.25 16.59
C GLU A 84 -12.52 12.38 15.33
N ARG A 85 -13.40 12.66 14.36
CA ARG A 85 -13.41 11.98 13.05
C ARG A 85 -12.12 12.21 12.28
N ARG A 86 -11.62 13.45 12.24
CA ARG A 86 -10.35 13.78 11.57
C ARG A 86 -9.17 13.08 12.25
N GLN A 87 -9.18 13.02 13.57
CA GLN A 87 -8.17 12.27 14.33
C GLN A 87 -8.26 10.76 14.06
N LEU A 88 -9.46 10.18 13.99
CA LEU A 88 -9.67 8.77 13.67
C LEU A 88 -9.19 8.43 12.26
N MET A 89 -9.57 9.23 11.25
CA MET A 89 -9.17 9.03 9.86
C MET A 89 -7.66 9.09 9.70
N SER A 90 -7.00 10.11 10.26
CA SER A 90 -5.55 10.24 10.20
C SER A 90 -4.82 9.12 10.95
N ALA A 91 -5.35 8.68 12.10
CA ALA A 91 -4.81 7.53 12.83
C ALA A 91 -4.92 6.22 12.02
N LYS A 92 -6.04 5.98 11.32
CA LYS A 92 -6.23 4.81 10.47
C LYS A 92 -5.31 4.84 9.24
N VAL A 93 -5.14 6.00 8.62
CA VAL A 93 -4.18 6.16 7.51
C VAL A 93 -2.77 5.87 8.00
N ALA A 94 -2.34 6.46 9.13
CA ALA A 94 -1.01 6.23 9.69
C ALA A 94 -0.78 4.75 10.09
N ALA A 95 -1.74 4.13 10.79
CA ALA A 95 -1.63 2.73 11.19
C ALA A 95 -1.62 1.79 9.97
N GLY A 96 -2.49 2.04 8.98
CA GLY A 96 -2.53 1.31 7.72
C GLY A 96 -1.23 1.46 6.92
N ALA A 97 -0.70 2.68 6.84
CA ALA A 97 0.54 2.97 6.13
C ALA A 97 1.74 2.27 6.78
N LEU A 98 1.87 2.34 8.10
CA LEU A 98 2.92 1.64 8.85
C LEU A 98 2.82 0.12 8.68
N TYR A 99 1.61 -0.42 8.72
CA TYR A 99 1.37 -1.84 8.49
C TYR A 99 1.77 -2.27 7.09
N GLY A 100 1.35 -1.56 6.04
CA GLY A 100 1.73 -1.89 4.67
C GLY A 100 3.22 -1.78 4.41
N TRP A 101 3.84 -0.72 4.93
CA TRP A 101 5.26 -0.47 4.78
C TRP A 101 6.09 -1.56 5.47
N SER A 102 5.78 -1.89 6.72
CA SER A 102 6.47 -2.97 7.42
C SER A 102 6.25 -4.33 6.76
N SER A 103 5.05 -4.59 6.23
CA SER A 103 4.74 -5.82 5.50
C SER A 103 5.57 -5.97 4.23
N ALA A 104 5.72 -4.89 3.45
CA ALA A 104 6.53 -4.91 2.23
C ALA A 104 8.03 -5.01 2.54
N LEU A 105 8.52 -4.29 3.56
CA LEU A 105 9.90 -4.44 4.02
C LEU A 105 10.18 -5.87 4.49
N LEU A 106 9.26 -6.46 5.24
CA LEU A 106 9.38 -7.84 5.70
C LEU A 106 9.42 -8.81 4.52
N ALA A 107 8.52 -8.65 3.53
CA ALA A 107 8.53 -9.47 2.32
C ALA A 107 9.84 -9.32 1.52
N MET A 108 10.38 -8.10 1.42
CA MET A 108 11.63 -7.84 0.71
C MET A 108 12.84 -8.39 1.46
N ILE A 109 12.89 -8.26 2.79
CA ILE A 109 13.93 -8.86 3.63
C ILE A 109 13.87 -10.39 3.51
N MET A 110 12.68 -10.99 3.62
CA MET A 110 12.52 -12.44 3.43
C MET A 110 13.02 -12.85 2.05
N GLY A 111 12.63 -12.16 0.99
CA GLY A 111 13.08 -12.50 -0.36
C GLY A 111 14.59 -12.38 -0.55
N LEU A 112 15.19 -11.31 -0.04
CA LEU A 112 16.65 -11.17 -0.03
C LEU A 112 17.30 -12.30 0.74
N THR A 113 16.80 -12.66 1.93
CA THR A 113 17.35 -13.78 2.70
C THR A 113 17.20 -15.11 1.98
N THR A 114 16.06 -15.37 1.32
CA THR A 114 15.83 -16.61 0.56
C THR A 114 16.80 -16.76 -0.60
N VAL A 115 17.02 -15.67 -1.35
CA VAL A 115 18.00 -15.66 -2.44
C VAL A 115 19.41 -15.85 -1.88
N ASN A 116 19.78 -15.10 -0.84
CA ASN A 116 21.11 -15.19 -0.24
C ASN A 116 21.43 -16.56 0.35
N LEU A 117 20.45 -17.27 0.93
CA LEU A 117 20.64 -18.64 1.41
C LEU A 117 20.92 -19.66 0.30
N SER A 118 20.52 -19.33 -0.93
CA SER A 118 20.76 -20.18 -2.10
C SER A 118 22.17 -19.98 -2.69
N PHE A 119 22.92 -18.97 -2.24
CA PHE A 119 24.25 -18.63 -2.74
C PHE A 119 25.30 -18.63 -1.61
N THR A 120 26.56 -18.87 -1.98
CA THR A 120 27.68 -18.95 -1.02
C THR A 120 28.15 -17.57 -0.53
N ARG A 121 27.78 -16.48 -1.22
CA ARG A 121 28.17 -15.11 -0.86
C ARG A 121 26.94 -14.24 -0.70
N TRP A 122 27.01 -13.30 0.24
CA TRP A 122 25.95 -12.35 0.48
C TRP A 122 25.92 -11.28 -0.62
N ILE A 123 24.84 -11.25 -1.40
CA ILE A 123 24.60 -10.29 -2.47
C ILE A 123 23.44 -9.40 -2.02
N LEU A 124 23.74 -8.11 -1.88
CA LEU A 124 22.78 -7.08 -1.49
C LEU A 124 22.67 -6.04 -2.60
N PRO A 125 21.46 -5.47 -2.82
CA PRO A 125 21.31 -4.35 -3.74
C PRO A 125 22.10 -3.13 -3.23
N PRO A 126 22.50 -2.20 -4.12
CA PRO A 126 23.14 -0.96 -3.73
C PRO A 126 22.34 -0.22 -2.65
N ALA A 127 23.01 0.34 -1.64
CA ALA A 127 22.35 0.96 -0.50
C ALA A 127 21.39 2.10 -0.89
N LEU A 128 21.74 2.89 -1.90
CA LEU A 128 20.88 3.94 -2.44
C LEU A 128 19.57 3.38 -3.00
N LEU A 129 19.64 2.31 -3.81
CA LEU A 129 18.47 1.64 -4.34
C LEU A 129 17.58 1.09 -3.21
N ALA A 130 18.17 0.48 -2.19
CA ALA A 130 17.42 -0.04 -1.04
C ALA A 130 16.66 1.07 -0.29
N ILE A 131 17.28 2.24 -0.12
CA ILE A 131 16.64 3.42 0.50
C ILE A 131 15.52 3.95 -0.39
N ASP A 132 15.74 4.08 -1.71
CA ASP A 132 14.74 4.54 -2.67
C ASP A 132 13.51 3.63 -2.67
N LEU A 133 13.70 2.32 -2.67
CA LEU A 133 12.62 1.33 -2.60
C LEU A 133 11.86 1.38 -1.25
N ALA A 134 12.57 1.62 -0.14
CA ALA A 134 11.96 1.79 1.16
C ALA A 134 11.11 3.08 1.24
N LEU A 135 11.57 4.17 0.63
CA LEU A 135 10.83 5.43 0.53
C LEU A 135 9.61 5.30 -0.38
N MET A 136 9.79 4.66 -1.54
CA MET A 136 8.71 4.39 -2.50
C MET A 136 7.62 3.53 -1.86
N SER A 137 7.99 2.44 -1.19
CA SER A 137 7.02 1.58 -0.52
C SER A 137 6.26 2.31 0.59
N MET A 138 6.92 3.23 1.31
CA MET A 138 6.25 4.11 2.26
C MET A 138 5.23 5.04 1.56
N ALA A 139 5.63 5.71 0.47
CA ALA A 139 4.77 6.61 -0.29
C ALA A 139 3.55 5.89 -0.88
N VAL A 140 3.75 4.69 -1.44
CA VAL A 140 2.68 3.82 -1.93
C VAL A 140 1.75 3.41 -0.78
N SER A 141 2.30 3.05 0.37
CA SER A 141 1.52 2.64 1.54
C SER A 141 0.60 3.76 2.05
N VAL A 142 1.13 4.97 2.19
CA VAL A 142 0.36 6.16 2.57
C VAL A 142 -0.73 6.46 1.53
N SER A 143 -0.39 6.42 0.25
CA SER A 143 -1.35 6.67 -0.84
C SER A 143 -2.48 5.65 -0.85
N ALA A 144 -2.16 4.37 -0.73
CA ALA A 144 -3.14 3.30 -0.68
C ALA A 144 -4.07 3.42 0.53
N ALA A 145 -3.52 3.77 1.70
CA ALA A 145 -4.31 4.03 2.89
C ALA A 145 -5.28 5.22 2.70
N SER A 146 -4.80 6.34 2.15
CA SER A 146 -5.62 7.53 1.87
C SER A 146 -6.73 7.26 0.86
N ILE A 147 -6.43 6.55 -0.24
CA ILE A 147 -7.43 6.11 -1.23
C ILE A 147 -8.50 5.24 -0.56
N SER A 148 -8.06 4.31 0.29
CA SER A 148 -8.96 3.35 0.95
C SER A 148 -9.90 4.02 1.94
N VAL A 149 -9.42 4.99 2.72
CA VAL A 149 -10.28 5.81 3.58
C VAL A 149 -11.27 6.61 2.72
N SER A 150 -10.80 7.27 1.66
CA SER A 150 -11.63 8.08 0.76
C SER A 150 -12.78 7.28 0.13
N ILE A 151 -12.50 6.05 -0.29
CA ILE A 151 -13.53 5.14 -0.84
C ILE A 151 -14.46 4.65 0.28
N SER A 152 -13.92 4.35 1.46
CA SER A 152 -14.70 3.80 2.59
C SER A 152 -15.64 4.83 3.21
N VAL A 153 -15.33 6.13 3.14
CA VAL A 153 -16.26 7.20 3.53
C VAL A 153 -17.58 7.13 2.74
N LYS A 154 -17.54 6.68 1.48
CA LYS A 154 -18.73 6.53 0.62
C LYS A 154 -19.40 5.16 0.70
N ALA A 155 -18.69 4.15 1.23
CA ALA A 155 -19.19 2.79 1.24
C ALA A 155 -20.27 2.61 2.30
N ARG A 156 -21.37 1.94 1.93
CA ARG A 156 -22.44 1.59 2.86
C ARG A 156 -22.11 0.38 3.74
N SER A 157 -21.15 -0.43 3.30
CA SER A 157 -20.71 -1.64 4.01
C SER A 157 -19.25 -1.94 3.75
N ALA A 158 -18.60 -2.57 4.73
CA ALA A 158 -17.22 -3.02 4.68
C ALA A 158 -16.98 -4.04 3.56
N LYS A 159 -17.95 -4.95 3.34
CA LYS A 159 -17.90 -5.92 2.24
C LYS A 159 -17.92 -5.24 0.87
N HIS A 160 -18.71 -4.18 0.71
CA HIS A 160 -18.76 -3.40 -0.53
C HIS A 160 -17.47 -2.60 -0.75
N ALA A 161 -16.89 -2.01 0.30
CA ALA A 161 -15.61 -1.30 0.24
C ALA A 161 -14.48 -2.23 -0.23
N LYS A 162 -14.35 -3.42 0.39
CA LYS A 162 -13.38 -4.45 0.00
C LYS A 162 -13.51 -4.87 -1.45
N ARG A 163 -14.73 -5.14 -1.93
CA ARG A 163 -14.97 -5.57 -3.32
C ARG A 163 -14.57 -4.47 -4.30
N THR A 164 -14.94 -3.23 -4.02
CA THR A 164 -14.62 -2.07 -4.87
C THR A 164 -13.12 -1.86 -4.95
N LEU A 165 -12.40 -1.92 -3.82
CA LEU A 165 -10.95 -1.80 -3.80
C LEU A 165 -10.25 -2.95 -4.51
N ARG A 166 -10.72 -4.19 -4.32
CA ARG A 166 -10.17 -5.34 -5.04
C ARG A 166 -10.38 -5.23 -6.54
N GLN A 167 -11.57 -4.80 -6.98
CA GLN A 167 -11.86 -4.55 -8.39
C GLN A 167 -11.01 -3.41 -8.95
N GLY A 168 -10.85 -2.31 -8.20
CA GLY A 168 -9.99 -1.20 -8.58
C GLY A 168 -8.52 -1.61 -8.71
N PHE A 169 -8.01 -2.40 -7.75
CA PHE A 169 -6.67 -2.97 -7.83
C PHE A 169 -6.50 -3.92 -9.03
N LEU A 170 -7.46 -4.82 -9.27
CA LEU A 170 -7.41 -5.72 -10.42
C LEU A 170 -7.44 -4.94 -11.74
N LEU A 171 -8.27 -3.90 -11.83
CA LEU A 171 -8.33 -3.04 -13.00
C LEU A 171 -7.02 -2.27 -13.20
N LEU A 172 -6.44 -1.75 -12.13
CA LEU A 172 -5.11 -1.13 -12.16
C LEU A 172 -4.04 -2.12 -12.65
N LEU A 173 -4.05 -3.35 -12.13
CA LEU A 173 -3.10 -4.39 -12.52
C LEU A 173 -3.27 -4.76 -14.00
N VAL A 174 -4.51 -4.92 -14.47
CA VAL A 174 -4.82 -5.15 -15.89
C VAL A 174 -4.31 -3.99 -16.75
N LEU A 175 -4.51 -2.74 -16.33
CA LEU A 175 -3.98 -1.57 -17.05
C LEU A 175 -2.46 -1.58 -17.10
N VAL A 176 -1.77 -1.90 -16.00
CA VAL A 176 -0.30 -1.98 -15.96
C VAL A 176 0.22 -3.10 -16.88
N VAL A 177 -0.38 -4.28 -16.85
CA VAL A 177 0.01 -5.41 -17.71
C VAL A 177 -0.29 -5.11 -19.18
N TYR A 178 -1.47 -4.54 -19.46
CA TYR A 178 -1.86 -4.12 -20.80
C TYR A 178 -0.87 -3.08 -21.33
N TYR A 179 -0.55 -2.07 -20.53
CA TYR A 179 0.43 -1.05 -20.89
C TYR A 179 1.80 -1.67 -21.15
N SER A 180 2.32 -2.49 -20.24
CA SER A 180 3.62 -3.18 -20.44
C SER A 180 3.68 -4.03 -21.72
N ARG A 181 2.58 -4.72 -22.04
CA ARG A 181 2.52 -5.64 -23.19
C ARG A 181 2.31 -4.95 -24.53
N PHE A 182 1.43 -3.95 -24.59
CA PHE A 182 1.02 -3.31 -25.84
C PHE A 182 1.69 -1.96 -26.12
N MET A 183 2.54 -1.49 -25.21
CA MET A 183 3.29 -0.24 -25.42
C MET A 183 4.27 -0.36 -26.59
N PRO A 184 4.25 0.60 -27.55
CA PRO A 184 5.19 0.67 -28.65
C PRO A 184 6.64 0.72 -28.17
N VAL A 185 7.55 0.12 -28.93
CA VAL A 185 8.98 0.04 -28.56
C VAL A 185 9.61 1.44 -28.47
N GLU A 186 9.14 2.42 -29.25
CA GLU A 186 9.66 3.79 -29.16
C GLU A 186 9.33 4.40 -27.80
N TRP A 187 8.11 4.16 -27.29
CA TRP A 187 7.67 4.68 -26.00
C TRP A 187 8.40 3.98 -24.86
N LYS A 188 8.66 2.68 -24.99
CA LYS A 188 9.48 1.94 -24.01
C LYS A 188 10.84 2.60 -23.84
N ARG A 189 11.50 3.11 -24.88
CA ARG A 189 12.80 3.79 -24.71
C ARG A 189 12.73 5.04 -23.84
N TYR A 190 11.61 5.76 -23.84
CA TYR A 190 11.40 6.94 -22.99
C TYR A 190 10.97 6.58 -21.56
N VAL A 191 10.21 5.48 -21.38
CA VAL A 191 9.63 5.08 -20.08
C VAL A 191 10.43 4.02 -19.34
N THR A 192 11.32 3.27 -20.01
CA THR A 192 12.21 2.31 -19.34
C THR A 192 13.30 3.03 -18.51
N VAL A 193 13.47 4.35 -18.71
CA VAL A 193 14.39 5.28 -18.01
C VAL A 193 15.86 4.77 -17.97
N PRO A 194 16.86 5.63 -17.71
CA PRO A 194 18.16 5.59 -18.37
C PRO A 194 18.96 4.41 -17.81
N GLY A 195 19.84 3.81 -18.62
CA GLY A 195 20.68 2.67 -18.20
C GLY A 195 21.64 2.92 -17.02
N ALA A 196 21.50 4.04 -16.29
CA ALA A 196 22.26 4.41 -15.12
C ALA A 196 21.36 4.45 -13.87
N LEU A 197 21.87 3.95 -12.75
CA LEU A 197 21.24 3.99 -11.41
C LEU A 197 20.66 5.36 -11.05
N SER A 198 21.28 6.45 -11.52
CA SER A 198 20.85 7.83 -11.26
C SER A 198 19.44 8.13 -11.76
N GLY A 199 19.05 7.63 -12.94
CA GLY A 199 17.73 7.95 -13.49
C GLY A 199 16.60 7.13 -12.87
N LEU A 200 16.90 5.94 -12.35
CA LEU A 200 15.94 5.16 -11.58
C LEU A 200 15.67 5.82 -10.21
N THR A 201 16.70 6.32 -9.53
CA THR A 201 16.54 7.11 -8.30
C THR A 201 15.70 8.37 -8.53
N GLU A 202 15.97 9.13 -9.60
CA GLU A 202 15.19 10.32 -9.94
C GLU A 202 13.72 9.99 -10.22
N PHE A 203 13.47 8.94 -10.99
CA PHE A 203 12.13 8.45 -11.28
C PHE A 203 11.37 8.04 -10.00
N ILE A 204 12.00 7.24 -9.13
CA ILE A 204 11.41 6.82 -7.86
C ILE A 204 11.10 8.05 -6.99
N PHE A 205 12.01 9.01 -6.91
CA PHE A 205 11.81 10.23 -6.14
C PHE A 205 10.62 11.04 -6.65
N VAL A 206 10.54 11.31 -7.96
CA VAL A 206 9.44 12.06 -8.57
C VAL A 206 8.09 11.38 -8.31
N ILE A 207 8.02 10.06 -8.50
CA ILE A 207 6.79 9.31 -8.24
C ILE A 207 6.43 9.32 -6.76
N SER A 208 7.41 9.15 -5.86
CA SER A 208 7.15 9.19 -4.42
C SER A 208 6.58 10.54 -3.99
N VAL A 209 7.14 11.65 -4.49
CA VAL A 209 6.64 13.00 -4.23
C VAL A 209 5.23 13.17 -4.79
N ALA A 210 4.98 12.74 -6.03
CA ALA A 210 3.67 12.83 -6.67
C ALA A 210 2.60 12.02 -5.90
N LEU A 211 2.93 10.81 -5.47
CA LEU A 211 2.08 9.94 -4.66
C LEU A 211 1.77 10.57 -3.30
N LEU A 212 2.77 11.11 -2.61
CA LEU A 212 2.57 11.80 -1.35
C LEU A 212 1.68 13.04 -1.51
N GLY A 213 1.90 13.85 -2.56
CA GLY A 213 1.05 14.99 -2.89
C GLY A 213 -0.41 14.58 -3.15
N LEU A 214 -0.62 13.54 -3.96
CA LEU A 214 -1.94 12.96 -4.23
C LEU A 214 -2.60 12.43 -2.96
N SER A 215 -1.83 11.77 -2.09
CA SER A 215 -2.33 11.23 -0.82
C SER A 215 -2.83 12.34 0.13
N GLY A 216 -2.11 13.47 0.19
CA GLY A 216 -2.50 14.64 0.97
C GLY A 216 -3.76 15.29 0.41
N GLY A 217 -3.84 15.44 -0.92
CA GLY A 217 -5.02 15.96 -1.60
C GLY A 217 -6.26 15.09 -1.37
N LEU A 218 -6.14 13.76 -1.51
CA LEU A 218 -7.23 12.82 -1.26
C LEU A 218 -7.69 12.84 0.20
N LEU A 219 -6.76 12.90 1.15
CA LEU A 219 -7.12 12.99 2.56
C LEU A 219 -7.88 14.29 2.85
N ASN A 220 -7.46 15.42 2.29
CA ASN A 220 -8.16 16.70 2.44
C ASN A 220 -9.57 16.64 1.82
N LEU A 221 -9.70 16.06 0.62
CA LEU A 221 -11.01 15.83 -0.01
C LEU A 221 -11.92 14.89 0.77
N ALA A 222 -11.35 13.90 1.47
CA ALA A 222 -12.11 13.00 2.34
C ALA A 222 -12.59 13.73 3.61
N LEU A 223 -11.75 14.62 4.16
CA LEU A 223 -12.08 15.42 5.35
C LEU A 223 -13.17 16.44 5.06
N THR A 224 -13.00 17.30 4.05
CA THR A 224 -13.99 18.32 3.64
C THR A 224 -15.39 17.73 3.41
N ARG A 225 -15.47 16.56 2.76
CA ARG A 225 -16.75 15.85 2.56
C ARG A 225 -17.38 15.30 3.83
N ALA A 226 -16.58 14.96 4.84
CA ALA A 226 -17.11 14.55 6.14
C ALA A 226 -17.82 15.73 6.83
N GLU A 227 -17.32 16.96 6.62
CA GLU A 227 -17.92 18.20 7.13
C GLU A 227 -19.27 18.48 6.45
N ASP A 228 -19.35 18.36 5.12
CA ASP A 228 -20.58 18.58 4.34
C ASP A 228 -21.75 17.69 4.78
N THR A 229 -21.46 16.48 5.24
CA THR A 229 -22.49 15.51 5.65
C THR A 229 -23.09 15.86 7.02
N GLU A 230 -22.31 16.51 7.88
CA GLU A 230 -22.74 16.94 9.21
C GLU A 230 -23.66 18.16 9.14
N ILE A 231 -23.34 19.12 8.26
CA ILE A 231 -24.18 20.31 8.02
C ILE A 231 -25.60 19.91 7.57
N ARG A 232 -25.73 18.84 6.78
CA ARG A 232 -27.03 18.34 6.30
C ARG A 232 -27.87 17.62 7.35
N LEU A 233 -27.29 17.19 8.47
CA LEU A 233 -28.01 16.52 9.55
C LEU A 233 -28.46 17.48 10.65
N ASN A 234 -27.88 18.68 10.69
CA ASN A 234 -28.21 19.74 11.63
C ASN A 234 -29.19 20.80 11.06
N LEU A 235 -29.69 20.59 9.83
CA LEU A 235 -30.74 21.37 9.16
C LEU A 235 -31.99 20.51 8.99
#